data_AF-A0A7S2PR83-F1
#
_entry.id   AF-A0A7S2PR83-F1
#
_cell.length_a   1.000
_cell.length_b   1.000
_cell.length_c   1.000
_cell.angle_alpha   90.00
_cell.angle_beta   90.00
_cell.angle_gamma   90.00
#
_symmetry.space_group_name_H-M   'P 1'
#
loop_
_entity.id
_entity.type
_entity.pdbx_description
1 polymer ?
#
loop_
_entity_poly.entity_id
_entity_poly.type
_entity_poly.pdbx_seq_one_letter_code
_entity_poly.pdbx_strand_id
1 'polypeptide(L)'
;APSCTDGLRIDRSMLPVYPSSEAEFVWNYDDHSCRISLYNILYNMEGVMVQFDYSLSSGGLCSIAEVAVQFDAFFMMFISQTVVTNGDCGLHSHACVGIDYVQFCPSSDQGE
;
A
#
# COMPACT_ATOMS: atom_id res chain seq x y z
N ALA A 1 -7.52 -13.44 11.29
CA ALA A 1 -6.93 -12.41 10.42
C ALA A 1 -7.06 -11.08 11.14
N PRO A 2 -6.00 -10.28 11.28
CA PRO A 2 -6.14 -8.92 11.76
C PRO A 2 -7.22 -8.24 10.90
N SER A 3 -8.16 -7.57 11.56
CA SER A 3 -9.13 -6.78 10.82
C SER A 3 -8.36 -5.59 10.25
N CYS A 4 -8.18 -5.55 8.93
CA CYS A 4 -7.43 -4.48 8.26
C CYS A 4 -8.09 -3.09 8.40
N THR A 5 -9.17 -2.99 9.18
CA THR A 5 -9.86 -1.75 9.61
C THR A 5 -8.93 -0.66 10.11
N ASP A 6 -7.82 -1.04 10.77
CA ASP A 6 -6.85 -0.09 11.35
C ASP A 6 -5.63 0.14 10.43
N GLY A 7 -5.69 -0.36 9.20
CA GLY A 7 -4.67 -0.17 8.18
C GLY A 7 -4.83 1.15 7.40
N LEU A 8 -3.78 1.52 6.67
CA LEU A 8 -3.84 2.68 5.77
C LEU A 8 -4.53 2.29 4.48
N ARG A 9 -5.69 2.89 4.21
CA ARG A 9 -6.36 2.85 2.91
C ARG A 9 -6.01 4.09 2.09
N ILE A 10 -5.57 3.88 0.86
CA ILE A 10 -5.27 4.92 -0.13
C ILE A 10 -6.22 4.71 -1.31
N ASP A 11 -7.25 5.53 -1.39
CA ASP A 11 -8.18 5.52 -2.53
C ASP A 11 -7.52 6.15 -3.77
N ARG A 12 -8.00 5.77 -4.96
CA ARG A 12 -7.51 6.28 -6.25
C ARG A 12 -7.42 7.80 -6.31
N SER A 13 -8.39 8.51 -5.72
CA SER A 13 -8.43 9.97 -5.69
C SER A 13 -7.32 10.61 -4.86
N MET A 14 -6.66 9.83 -4.00
CA MET A 14 -5.54 10.28 -3.17
C MET A 14 -4.19 10.09 -3.89
N LEU A 15 -4.15 9.25 -4.93
CA LEU A 15 -2.97 9.11 -5.77
C LEU A 15 -2.82 10.35 -6.66
N PRO A 16 -1.59 10.68 -7.08
CA PRO A 16 -1.35 11.72 -8.08
C PRO A 16 -2.20 11.49 -9.33
N VAL A 17 -2.49 12.55 -10.12
CA VAL A 17 -3.29 12.49 -11.37
C VAL A 17 -2.46 12.17 -12.62
N TYR A 18 -1.13 12.41 -12.56
CA TYR A 18 -0.17 11.88 -13.52
C TYR A 18 0.88 10.99 -12.85
N PRO A 19 1.49 10.03 -13.58
CA PRO A 19 2.59 9.23 -13.05
C PRO A 19 3.58 10.12 -12.30
N SER A 20 3.84 9.77 -11.05
CA SER A 20 4.64 10.57 -10.13
C SER A 20 5.82 9.75 -9.65
N SER A 21 6.94 10.43 -9.43
CA SER A 21 8.11 9.82 -8.81
C SER A 21 7.88 9.48 -7.34
N GLU A 22 6.99 10.19 -6.65
CA GLU A 22 6.77 10.01 -5.21
C GLU A 22 5.37 10.50 -4.76
N ALA A 23 4.80 9.81 -3.76
CA ALA A 23 3.67 10.27 -2.95
C ALA A 23 3.82 9.73 -1.52
N GLU A 24 3.58 10.55 -0.51
CA GLU A 24 3.77 10.17 0.89
C GLU A 24 2.45 10.18 1.66
N PHE A 25 2.24 9.17 2.49
CA PHE A 25 1.06 9.01 3.31
C PHE A 25 1.45 8.70 4.74
N VAL A 26 0.72 9.31 5.68
CA VAL A 26 0.91 9.12 7.11
C VAL A 26 -0.35 8.48 7.68
N TRP A 27 -0.19 7.43 8.48
CA TRP A 27 -1.28 6.83 9.25
C TRP A 27 -0.85 6.65 10.71
N ASN A 28 -1.82 6.68 11.62
CA ASN A 28 -1.54 6.47 13.05
C ASN A 28 -2.05 5.08 13.45
N TYR A 29 -1.19 4.30 14.12
CA TYR A 29 -1.48 2.95 14.58
C TYR A 29 -0.82 2.72 15.94
N ASP A 30 -1.57 2.23 16.94
CA ASP A 30 -1.11 1.97 18.31
C ASP A 30 -0.19 3.07 18.89
N ASP A 31 -0.66 4.32 18.90
CA ASP A 31 0.06 5.51 19.38
C ASP A 31 1.35 5.88 18.61
N HIS A 32 1.59 5.26 17.46
CA HIS A 32 2.69 5.56 16.57
C HIS A 32 2.21 6.21 15.28
N SER A 33 3.04 7.10 14.73
CA SER A 33 2.82 7.71 13.42
C SER A 33 3.68 6.99 12.38
N CYS A 34 3.03 6.25 11.50
CA CYS A 34 3.64 5.46 10.44
C CYS A 34 3.64 6.25 9.14
N ARG A 35 4.73 6.14 8.39
CA ARG A 35 4.92 6.84 7.12
C ARG A 35 5.25 5.86 6.02
N ILE A 36 4.44 5.87 4.97
CA ILE A 36 4.70 5.16 3.74
C ILE A 36 4.92 6.13 2.60
N SER A 37 5.97 5.88 1.85
CA SER A 37 6.25 6.61 0.63
C SER A 37 6.05 5.66 -0.54
N LEU A 38 5.19 6.03 -1.48
CA LEU A 38 5.01 5.35 -2.75
C LEU A 38 5.94 5.99 -3.78
N TYR A 39 6.65 5.19 -4.56
CA TYR A 39 7.56 5.63 -5.61
C TYR A 39 7.24 4.96 -6.94
N ASN A 40 7.79 5.50 -8.02
CA ASN A 40 7.64 4.94 -9.37
C ASN A 40 6.18 4.60 -9.69
N ILE A 41 5.26 5.52 -9.33
CA ILE A 41 3.83 5.33 -9.47
C ILE A 41 3.49 5.46 -10.94
N LEU A 42 3.33 4.32 -11.61
CA LEU A 42 2.99 4.24 -13.01
C LEU A 42 1.55 3.79 -13.14
N TYR A 43 0.73 4.61 -13.78
CA TYR A 43 -0.56 4.16 -14.31
C TYR A 43 -0.79 4.73 -15.70
N ASN A 44 -1.46 3.95 -16.56
CA ASN A 44 -1.90 4.49 -17.84
C ASN A 44 -3.13 5.39 -17.61
N MET A 45 -3.32 6.42 -18.46
CA MET A 45 -4.44 7.37 -18.32
C MET A 45 -5.83 6.72 -18.45
N GLU A 46 -5.89 5.48 -18.93
CA GLU A 46 -7.09 4.66 -19.06
C GLU A 46 -7.30 3.72 -17.85
N GLY A 47 -6.42 3.75 -16.84
CA GLY A 47 -6.49 2.93 -15.62
C GLY A 47 -5.96 1.49 -15.74
N VAL A 48 -5.26 1.12 -16.81
CA VAL A 48 -5.04 -0.29 -17.22
C VAL A 48 -3.81 -0.95 -16.59
N MET A 49 -2.93 -0.23 -15.89
CA MET A 49 -1.81 -0.85 -15.17
C MET A 49 -1.52 0.01 -13.95
N VAL A 50 -1.22 -0.62 -12.82
CA VAL A 50 -0.63 0.10 -11.68
C VAL A 50 0.60 -0.65 -11.20
N GLN A 51 1.70 0.09 -11.19
CA GLN A 51 2.96 -0.30 -10.59
C GLN A 51 3.38 0.82 -9.64
N PHE A 52 3.81 0.45 -8.44
CA PHE A 52 4.49 1.36 -7.52
C PHE A 52 5.44 0.56 -6.64
N ASP A 53 6.51 1.21 -6.23
CA ASP A 53 7.31 0.78 -5.10
C ASP A 53 6.81 1.47 -3.84
N TYR A 54 7.02 0.90 -2.67
CA TYR A 54 6.74 1.55 -1.41
C TYR A 54 7.84 1.31 -0.38
N SER A 55 8.10 2.31 0.47
CA SER A 55 9.01 2.21 1.60
C SER A 55 8.32 2.62 2.89
N LEU A 56 8.70 1.97 3.99
CA LEU A 56 8.19 2.24 5.33
C LEU A 56 9.29 2.86 6.19
N SER A 57 9.10 4.11 6.61
CA SER A 57 10.08 4.86 7.43
C SER A 57 9.55 5.09 8.84
N SER A 58 9.66 4.07 9.70
CA SER A 58 9.09 4.09 11.06
C SER A 58 10.05 3.63 12.17
N GLY A 59 11.33 3.38 11.86
CA GLY A 59 12.29 2.88 12.85
C GLY A 59 11.96 1.47 13.38
N GLY A 60 11.20 0.67 12.63
CA GLY A 60 10.82 -0.70 12.99
C GLY A 60 9.54 -0.84 13.81
N LEU A 61 8.89 0.28 14.18
CA LEU A 61 7.63 0.29 14.96
C LEU A 61 6.38 0.15 14.09
N CYS A 62 6.49 0.39 12.79
CA CYS A 62 5.43 0.07 11.85
C CYS A 62 5.87 -1.12 11.04
N SER A 63 5.03 -2.14 10.96
CA SER A 63 5.26 -3.31 10.12
C SER A 63 4.01 -3.64 9.33
N ILE A 64 4.18 -3.97 8.06
CA ILE A 64 3.08 -4.31 7.16
C ILE A 64 3.09 -5.83 6.96
N ALA A 65 1.99 -6.50 7.30
CA ALA A 65 1.82 -7.93 7.06
C ALA A 65 1.14 -8.22 5.72
N GLU A 66 0.16 -7.40 5.33
CA GLU A 66 -0.64 -7.63 4.12
C GLU A 66 -0.83 -6.33 3.33
N VAL A 67 -0.91 -6.44 1.99
CA VAL A 67 -1.18 -5.29 1.10
C VAL A 67 -2.33 -5.64 0.16
N ALA A 68 -3.57 -5.29 0.51
CA ALA A 68 -4.72 -5.57 -0.34
C ALA A 68 -4.85 -4.52 -1.46
N VAL A 69 -5.19 -4.95 -2.67
CA VAL A 69 -5.50 -4.07 -3.79
C VAL A 69 -6.88 -4.41 -4.35
N GLN A 70 -7.76 -3.42 -4.45
CA GLN A 70 -9.05 -3.56 -5.08
C GLN A 70 -9.04 -2.89 -6.45
N PHE A 71 -9.58 -3.58 -7.46
CA PHE A 71 -9.77 -3.03 -8.80
C PHE A 71 -11.27 -2.83 -9.11
N ASP A 72 -11.58 -1.88 -9.99
CA ASP A 72 -12.95 -1.40 -10.31
C ASP A 72 -13.98 -2.53 -10.55
N ALA A 73 -13.55 -3.64 -11.16
CA ALA A 73 -14.44 -4.76 -11.51
C ALA A 73 -14.08 -6.09 -10.83
N PHE A 74 -12.93 -6.19 -10.15
CA PHE A 74 -12.42 -7.44 -9.56
C PHE A 74 -11.57 -7.16 -8.32
N PHE A 75 -11.68 -8.03 -7.32
CA PHE A 75 -10.82 -8.00 -6.14
C PHE A 75 -9.61 -8.91 -6.33
N MET A 76 -8.39 -8.41 -6.12
CA MET A 76 -7.17 -9.23 -6.04
C MET A 76 -6.36 -8.84 -4.80
N MET A 77 -6.46 -9.66 -3.76
CA MET A 77 -5.66 -9.48 -2.55
C MET A 77 -4.21 -9.93 -2.80
N PHE A 78 -3.24 -9.03 -2.60
CA PHE A 78 -1.82 -9.38 -2.59
C PHE A 78 -1.34 -9.52 -1.14
N ILE A 79 -1.29 -10.75 -0.65
CA ILE A 79 -0.67 -10.99 0.66
C ILE A 79 0.84 -10.89 0.45
N SER A 80 1.48 -9.87 1.02
CA SER A 80 2.94 -9.83 1.10
C SER A 80 3.40 -11.08 1.85
N GLN A 81 4.25 -11.90 1.25
CA GLN A 81 4.73 -13.12 1.91
C GLN A 81 5.69 -12.84 3.07
N THR A 82 6.16 -11.59 3.18
CA THR A 82 7.14 -11.15 4.19
C THR A 82 6.61 -9.92 4.90
N VAL A 83 6.64 -9.93 6.23
CA VAL A 83 6.36 -8.74 7.05
C VAL A 83 7.43 -7.69 6.77
N VAL A 84 7.01 -6.53 6.27
CA VAL A 84 7.93 -5.43 5.94
C VAL A 84 8.02 -4.51 7.15
N THR A 85 9.17 -4.52 7.83
CA THR A 85 9.44 -3.69 9.02
C THR A 85 10.30 -2.46 8.68
N ASN A 86 11.10 -2.55 7.61
CA ASN A 86 11.91 -1.47 7.03
C ASN A 86 12.40 -1.89 5.64
N GLY A 87 12.31 -1.01 4.64
CA GLY A 87 12.82 -1.26 3.28
C GLY A 87 11.82 -1.03 2.15
N ASP A 88 12.30 -1.23 0.92
CA ASP A 88 11.55 -0.99 -0.32
C ASP A 88 10.88 -2.27 -0.83
N CYS A 89 9.63 -2.17 -1.28
CA CYS A 89 8.86 -3.27 -1.84
C CYS A 89 8.14 -2.84 -3.12
N GLY A 90 8.22 -3.65 -4.18
CA GLY A 90 7.54 -3.39 -5.45
C GLY A 90 6.21 -4.13 -5.55
N LEU A 91 5.15 -3.44 -5.98
CA LEU A 91 3.87 -4.03 -6.37
C LEU A 91 3.65 -3.79 -7.86
N HIS A 92 3.63 -4.89 -8.63
CA HIS A 92 3.49 -4.86 -10.07
C HIS A 92 2.24 -5.68 -10.46
N SER A 93 1.23 -5.01 -11.01
CA SER A 93 0.04 -5.68 -11.53
C SER A 93 0.02 -5.66 -13.06
N HIS A 94 -0.34 -6.80 -13.67
CA HIS A 94 -0.65 -6.89 -15.10
C HIS A 94 -2.18 -6.78 -15.32
N ALA A 95 -2.88 -6.09 -14.42
CA ALA A 95 -4.33 -6.04 -14.40
C ALA A 95 -4.83 -4.91 -15.29
N CYS A 96 -5.53 -5.23 -16.38
CA CYS A 96 -6.07 -4.27 -17.35
C CYS A 96 -7.23 -3.39 -16.82
N VAL A 97 -7.31 -3.14 -15.52
CA VAL A 97 -8.43 -2.49 -14.82
C VAL A 97 -7.91 -1.49 -13.80
N GLY A 98 -8.67 -0.41 -13.58
CA GLY A 98 -8.35 0.64 -12.61
C GLY A 98 -8.25 0.10 -11.19
N ILE A 99 -7.32 0.65 -10.40
CA ILE A 99 -7.33 0.46 -8.94
C ILE A 99 -8.37 1.40 -8.35
N ASP A 100 -9.25 0.86 -7.50
CA ASP A 100 -10.12 1.64 -6.62
C ASP A 100 -9.34 2.11 -5.39
N TYR A 101 -8.65 1.19 -4.72
CA TYR A 101 -7.82 1.50 -3.55
C TYR A 101 -6.70 0.46 -3.32
N VAL A 102 -5.68 0.91 -2.60
CA VAL A 102 -4.64 0.07 -1.97
C VAL A 102 -4.79 0.16 -0.46
N GLN A 103 -4.63 -0.95 0.25
CA GLN A 103 -4.73 -0.99 1.70
C GLN A 103 -3.54 -1.72 2.32
N PHE A 104 -2.81 -1.03 3.20
CA PHE A 104 -1.68 -1.57 3.95
C PHE A 104 -2.15 -2.01 5.33
N CYS A 105 -2.13 -3.33 5.58
CA CYS A 105 -2.56 -3.92 6.84
C CYS A 105 -1.36 -4.08 7.78
N PRO A 106 -1.42 -3.52 9.00
CA PRO A 106 -0.37 -3.72 9.98
C PRO A 106 -0.29 -5.19 10.39
N SER A 107 0.90 -5.64 10.80
CA SER A 107 1.05 -6.98 11.39
C SER A 107 0.41 -7.03 12.78
N SER A 108 -0.34 -8.10 13.07
CA SER A 108 -0.87 -8.37 14.42
C SER A 108 0.21 -8.71 15.44
N ASP A 109 1.40 -9.11 14.97
CA ASP A 109 2.41 -9.79 15.79
C ASP A 109 3.44 -8.83 16.40
N GLN A 110 3.09 -7.56 16.61
CA GLN A 110 3.95 -6.63 17.35
C GLN A 110 3.81 -6.78 18.88
N GLY A 111 3.65 -8.02 19.35
CA GLY A 111 3.46 -8.31 20.77
C GLY A 111 3.33 -9.80 21.08
N GLU A 112 4.32 -10.60 20.71
CA GLU A 112 4.78 -11.75 21.53
C GLU A 112 6.31 -11.79 21.58
#